data_AF-X0WNX0-F1
#
_entry.id   AF-X0WNX0-F1
#
_cell.length_a   1.000
_cell.length_b   1.000
_cell.length_c   1.000
_cell.angle_alpha   90.00
_cell.angle_beta   90.00
_cell.angle_gamma   90.00
#
_symmetry.space_group_name_H-M   'P 1'
#
loop_
_entity.id
_entity.type
_entity.pdbx_description
1 polymer ?
#
loop_
_entity_poly.entity_id
_entity_poly.type
_entity_poly.pdbx_seq_one_letter_code
_entity_poly.pdbx_strand_id
1 'polypeptide(L)'
;LSIPGFIGFMNTPILKARKGSKELIFYNDGEYNAWKEANDTKGWKVKYYKGLGTSTSKEFKEYFAHKKVVRFSSTGEGSRDAIDMVFNKKRANDRKEWLSGYDRELYLDTNHEEVTYEQFIGREMIHFSKYDCDRSIPNLIDGLKTSLRKILFTAFKRRLTNEIKVAQFSGSVSEISCYHHGEQSLNGAIVGMAQNFVGSNNINLLEPKGQFGTRLQGGEDSASERYIFTQLTKVTRCIFPEADDCVLTYLNDDGT
;
A
#
# COMPACT_ATOMS: atom_id res chain seq x y z
N LEU A 1 4.98 21.22 -21.93
CA LEU A 1 5.99 21.78 -21.00
C LEU A 1 6.27 23.26 -21.23
N SER A 2 5.95 23.84 -22.40
CA SER A 2 6.32 25.23 -22.74
C SER A 2 5.38 26.33 -22.22
N ILE A 3 4.25 25.97 -21.60
CA ILE A 3 3.30 26.94 -21.02
C ILE A 3 3.49 26.91 -19.49
N PRO A 4 4.09 27.95 -18.88
CA PRO A 4 4.27 28.03 -17.43
C PRO A 4 2.94 27.95 -16.69
N GLY A 5 2.91 27.22 -15.56
CA GLY A 5 1.73 27.12 -14.71
C GLY A 5 0.53 26.37 -15.31
N PHE A 6 0.69 25.71 -16.46
CA PHE A 6 -0.40 24.96 -17.11
C PHE A 6 -0.80 23.70 -16.32
N ILE A 7 0.18 23.02 -15.71
CA ILE A 7 -0.04 21.83 -14.89
C ILE A 7 0.34 22.14 -13.45
N GLY A 8 -0.48 21.65 -12.53
CA GLY A 8 -0.21 21.69 -11.09
C GLY A 8 -1.12 20.73 -10.37
N PHE A 9 -0.98 20.67 -9.05
CA PHE A 9 -1.83 19.89 -8.17
C PHE A 9 -2.16 20.69 -6.92
N MET A 10 -3.29 20.35 -6.29
CA MET A 10 -3.68 20.92 -5.00
C MET A 10 -3.44 19.88 -3.93
N ASN A 11 -2.61 20.21 -2.94
CA ASN A 11 -2.34 19.31 -1.84
C ASN A 11 -3.46 19.36 -0.81
N THR A 12 -3.96 18.17 -0.46
CA THR A 12 -4.80 17.96 0.71
C THR A 12 -3.97 17.29 1.80
N PRO A 13 -4.27 17.52 3.09
CA PRO A 13 -3.53 16.91 4.17
C PRO A 13 -3.63 15.38 4.13
N ILE A 14 -2.53 14.68 4.39
CA ILE A 14 -2.54 13.22 4.55
C ILE A 14 -2.73 12.80 6.02
N LEU A 15 -2.46 13.72 6.96
CA LEU A 15 -2.54 13.46 8.39
C LEU A 15 -2.93 14.74 9.13
N LYS A 16 -3.81 14.59 10.13
CA LYS A 16 -4.11 15.65 11.11
C LYS A 16 -3.90 15.15 12.53
N ALA A 17 -3.21 15.93 13.35
CA ALA A 17 -3.04 15.68 14.78
C ALA A 17 -3.84 16.72 15.58
N ARG A 18 -4.66 16.27 16.53
CA ARG A 18 -5.50 17.14 17.38
C ARG A 18 -5.21 16.96 18.86
N LYS A 19 -5.09 18.07 19.60
CA LYS A 19 -5.00 18.09 21.08
C LYS A 19 -5.81 19.28 21.63
N GLY A 20 -6.99 18.99 22.17
CA GLY A 20 -7.94 20.02 22.59
C GLY A 20 -8.40 20.86 21.39
N SER A 21 -8.19 22.17 21.45
CA SER A 21 -8.48 23.12 20.36
C SER A 21 -7.34 23.25 19.33
N LYS A 22 -6.16 22.68 19.60
CA LYS A 22 -5.03 22.73 18.66
C LYS A 22 -5.16 21.63 17.62
N GLU A 23 -5.05 22.01 16.35
CA GLU A 23 -4.97 21.10 15.20
C GLU A 23 -3.68 21.39 14.43
N LEU A 24 -2.95 20.34 14.11
CA LEU A 24 -1.79 20.36 13.22
C LEU A 24 -2.11 19.54 11.98
N ILE A 25 -1.63 20.03 10.84
CA ILE A 25 -1.95 19.53 9.51
C ILE A 25 -0.63 19.21 8.82
N PHE A 26 -0.51 17.99 8.29
CA PHE A 26 0.70 17.50 7.64
C PHE A 26 0.37 17.01 6.23
N TYR A 27 1.24 17.33 5.27
CA TYR A 27 1.02 17.05 3.85
C TYR A 27 1.87 15.90 3.31
N ASN A 28 2.92 15.51 4.04
CA ASN A 28 3.71 14.31 3.78
C ASN A 28 4.11 13.64 5.12
N ASP A 29 4.55 12.38 5.04
CA ASP A 29 4.91 11.61 6.24
C ASP A 29 6.21 12.14 6.88
N GLY A 30 7.12 12.71 6.09
CA GLY A 30 8.37 13.32 6.58
C GLY A 30 8.14 14.49 7.54
N GLU A 31 7.25 15.42 7.20
CA GLU A 31 6.83 16.55 8.04
C GLU A 31 6.27 16.07 9.39
N TYR A 32 5.44 15.02 9.36
CA TYR A 32 4.85 14.43 10.57
C TYR A 32 5.89 13.73 11.44
N ASN A 33 6.79 12.94 10.82
CA ASN A 33 7.83 12.22 11.53
C ASN A 33 8.80 13.18 12.22
N ALA A 34 9.25 14.23 11.53
CA ALA A 34 10.11 15.27 12.12
C ALA A 34 9.42 15.96 13.30
N TRP A 35 8.12 16.26 13.20
CA TRP A 35 7.36 16.84 14.31
C TRP A 35 7.23 15.87 15.49
N LYS A 36 6.94 14.60 15.22
CA LYS A 36 6.79 13.54 16.22
C LYS A 36 8.08 13.29 17.00
N GLU A 37 9.23 13.36 16.34
CA GLU A 37 10.55 13.21 16.99
C GLU A 37 10.91 14.41 17.86
N ALA A 38 10.54 15.62 17.42
CA ALA A 38 10.86 16.85 18.13
C ALA A 38 9.91 17.18 19.30
N ASN A 39 8.79 16.47 19.47
CA ASN A 39 7.72 16.85 20.40
C ASN A 39 7.15 15.68 21.20
N ASP A 40 6.67 15.94 22.43
CA ASP A 40 5.87 14.97 23.18
C ASP A 40 4.48 14.79 22.54
N THR A 41 4.24 13.61 21.98
CA THR A 41 2.98 13.26 21.33
C THR A 41 1.90 12.79 22.29
N LYS A 42 2.16 12.74 23.61
CA LYS A 42 1.15 12.30 24.60
C LYS A 42 -0.10 13.19 24.55
N GLY A 43 -1.25 12.54 24.38
CA GLY A 43 -2.57 13.20 24.33
C GLY A 43 -2.95 13.78 22.98
N TRP A 44 -2.12 13.64 21.93
CA TRP A 44 -2.51 13.95 20.57
C TRP A 44 -3.30 12.79 19.95
N LYS A 45 -4.42 13.11 19.31
CA LYS A 45 -5.20 12.18 18.49
C LYS A 45 -4.81 12.37 17.03
N VAL A 46 -4.29 11.34 16.40
CA VAL A 46 -3.86 11.36 15.00
C VAL A 46 -4.91 10.70 14.13
N LYS A 47 -5.22 11.32 12.99
CA LYS A 47 -6.11 10.77 11.96
C LYS A 47 -5.46 10.86 10.59
N TYR A 48 -5.40 9.73 9.89
CA TYR A 48 -4.90 9.64 8.52
C TYR A 48 -6.03 9.90 7.50
N TYR A 49 -5.65 10.52 6.38
CA TYR A 49 -6.51 10.91 5.27
C TYR A 49 -5.94 10.34 3.96
N LYS A 50 -5.98 9.02 3.81
CA LYS A 50 -5.41 8.31 2.66
C LYS A 50 -6.23 8.48 1.37
N GLY A 51 -7.53 8.76 1.50
CA GLY A 51 -8.43 9.01 0.38
C GLY A 51 -9.12 10.35 0.51
N LEU A 52 -9.38 11.01 -0.63
CA LEU A 52 -10.12 12.28 -0.66
C LEU A 52 -11.51 12.16 0.00
N GLY A 53 -12.16 10.99 -0.11
CA GLY A 53 -13.45 10.71 0.52
C GLY A 53 -13.42 10.66 2.06
N THR A 54 -12.25 10.62 2.70
CA THR A 54 -12.12 10.70 4.16
C THR A 54 -12.37 12.12 4.68
N SER A 55 -12.19 13.13 3.84
CA SER A 55 -12.43 14.54 4.18
C SER A 55 -13.92 14.88 4.05
N THR A 56 -14.43 15.61 5.03
CA THR A 56 -15.82 16.09 5.06
C THR A 56 -16.02 17.29 4.13
N SER A 57 -17.27 17.56 3.75
CA SER A 57 -17.60 18.74 2.93
C SER A 57 -17.22 20.07 3.60
N LYS A 58 -17.19 20.13 4.95
CA LYS A 58 -16.72 21.30 5.68
C LYS A 58 -15.22 21.50 5.48
N GLU A 59 -14.43 20.44 5.65
CA GLU A 59 -12.98 20.48 5.45
C GLU A 59 -12.61 20.83 4.00
N PHE A 60 -13.35 20.32 3.01
CA PHE A 60 -13.13 20.73 1.62
C PHE A 60 -13.36 22.22 1.41
N LYS A 61 -14.41 22.81 1.98
CA LYS A 61 -14.62 24.27 1.90
C LYS A 61 -13.43 25.04 2.50
N GLU A 62 -12.86 24.54 3.59
CA GLU A 62 -11.65 25.12 4.21
C GLU A 62 -10.43 24.96 3.30
N TYR A 63 -10.22 23.80 2.67
CA TYR A 63 -9.13 23.58 1.72
C TYR A 63 -9.24 24.49 0.48
N PHE A 64 -10.47 24.69 -0.02
CA PHE A 64 -10.71 25.59 -1.15
C PHE A 64 -10.61 27.07 -0.76
N ALA A 65 -10.82 27.43 0.51
CA ALA A 65 -10.56 28.77 1.03
C ALA A 65 -9.06 29.04 1.19
N HIS A 66 -8.29 28.02 1.60
CA HIS A 66 -6.84 28.09 1.80
C HIS A 66 -6.11 27.14 0.85
N LYS A 67 -6.21 27.42 -0.45
CA LYS A 67 -5.69 26.51 -1.48
C LYS A 67 -4.17 26.41 -1.41
N LYS A 68 -3.66 25.19 -1.19
CA LYS A 68 -2.25 24.86 -1.32
C LYS A 68 -1.99 24.30 -2.71
N VAL A 69 -1.88 25.20 -3.70
CA VAL A 69 -1.62 24.84 -5.11
C VAL A 69 -0.12 24.86 -5.37
N VAL A 70 0.38 23.76 -5.91
CA VAL A 70 1.76 23.63 -6.37
C VAL A 70 1.73 23.51 -7.89
N ARG A 71 2.49 24.37 -8.58
CA ARG A 71 2.59 24.38 -10.06
C ARG A 71 3.87 23.67 -10.49
N PHE A 72 3.82 23.05 -11.66
CA PHE A 72 5.03 22.49 -12.27
C PHE A 72 5.78 23.54 -13.08
N SER A 73 7.09 23.62 -12.84
CA SER A 73 8.03 24.37 -13.67
C SER A 73 8.87 23.42 -14.53
N SER A 74 9.17 23.83 -15.76
CA SER A 74 9.99 23.02 -16.68
C SER A 74 11.39 23.61 -16.80
N THR A 75 12.39 22.74 -16.74
CA THR A 75 13.81 23.05 -16.96
C THR A 75 14.24 22.85 -18.42
N GLY A 76 13.29 22.55 -19.32
CA GLY A 76 13.59 22.23 -20.72
C GLY A 76 13.84 20.73 -20.93
N GLU A 77 15.04 20.37 -21.37
CA GLU A 77 15.39 18.97 -21.70
C GLU A 77 15.42 18.06 -20.48
N GLY A 78 15.87 18.55 -19.31
CA GLY A 78 15.89 17.77 -18.06
C GLY A 78 14.50 17.25 -17.68
N SER A 79 13.49 18.11 -17.69
CA SER A 79 12.11 17.70 -17.43
C SER A 79 11.58 16.69 -18.47
N ARG A 80 11.97 16.83 -19.74
CA ARG A 80 11.55 15.88 -20.80
C ARG A 80 12.18 14.51 -20.58
N ASP A 81 13.47 14.46 -20.28
CA ASP A 81 14.19 13.22 -20.01
C ASP A 81 13.65 12.52 -18.77
N ALA A 82 13.40 13.25 -17.68
CA ALA A 82 12.82 12.67 -16.47
C ALA A 82 11.45 12.02 -16.72
N ILE A 83 10.57 12.70 -17.45
CA ILE A 83 9.26 12.14 -17.84
C ILE A 83 9.44 10.92 -18.75
N ASP A 84 10.34 11.00 -19.74
CA ASP A 84 10.59 9.89 -20.66
C ASP A 84 11.16 8.66 -19.92
N MET A 85 12.11 8.83 -19.01
CA MET A 85 12.69 7.74 -18.19
C MET A 85 11.61 6.95 -17.44
N VAL A 86 10.64 7.66 -16.86
CA VAL A 86 9.54 7.04 -16.10
C VAL A 86 8.55 6.30 -16.99
N PHE A 87 8.08 6.91 -18.09
CA PHE A 87 6.94 6.38 -18.85
C PHE A 87 7.32 5.61 -20.12
N ASN A 88 8.55 5.74 -20.61
CA ASN A 88 9.00 5.04 -21.80
C ASN A 88 9.25 3.56 -21.50
N LYS A 89 8.51 2.68 -22.20
CA LYS A 89 8.62 1.22 -22.03
C LYS A 89 10.02 0.69 -22.32
N LYS A 90 10.82 1.37 -23.14
CA LYS A 90 12.18 0.96 -23.51
C LYS A 90 13.24 1.30 -22.45
N ARG A 91 12.92 2.14 -21.46
CA ARG A 91 13.86 2.63 -20.43
C ARG A 91 13.74 1.89 -19.09
N ALA A 92 13.45 0.60 -19.16
CA ALA A 92 13.29 -0.22 -17.95
C ALA A 92 14.59 -0.33 -17.13
N ASN A 93 15.76 -0.30 -17.78
CA ASN A 93 17.04 -0.37 -17.07
C ASN A 93 17.36 0.94 -16.34
N ASP A 94 17.13 2.09 -16.98
CA ASP A 94 17.28 3.41 -16.36
C ASP A 94 16.43 3.53 -15.09
N ARG A 95 15.19 3.00 -15.12
CA ARG A 95 14.34 2.95 -13.92
C ARG A 95 14.89 2.05 -12.81
N LYS A 96 15.58 0.96 -13.15
CA LYS A 96 16.22 0.10 -12.14
C LYS A 96 17.38 0.83 -11.47
N GLU A 97 18.21 1.52 -12.25
CA GLU A 97 19.30 2.34 -11.71
C GLU A 97 18.76 3.47 -10.84
N TRP A 98 17.74 4.18 -11.33
CA TRP A 98 17.03 5.21 -10.56
C TRP A 98 16.47 4.69 -9.23
N LEU A 99 15.79 3.53 -9.24
CA LEU A 99 15.24 2.91 -8.03
C LEU A 99 16.33 2.36 -7.09
N SER A 100 17.54 2.08 -7.60
CA SER A 100 18.65 1.60 -6.76
C SER A 100 19.16 2.67 -5.79
N GLY A 101 19.02 3.94 -6.15
CA GLY A 101 19.31 5.09 -5.28
C GLY A 101 18.12 5.52 -4.41
N TYR A 102 17.09 4.68 -4.25
CA TYR A 102 15.91 5.02 -3.45
C TYR A 102 16.27 5.28 -1.98
N ASP A 103 15.84 6.42 -1.48
CA ASP A 103 15.88 6.78 -0.07
C ASP A 103 14.45 7.02 0.44
N ARG A 104 14.11 6.33 1.53
CA ARG A 104 12.78 6.39 2.15
C ARG A 104 12.50 7.72 2.82
N GLU A 105 13.54 8.43 3.25
CA GLU A 105 13.43 9.69 3.96
C GLU A 105 13.30 10.90 3.02
N LEU A 106 13.40 10.68 1.70
CA LEU A 106 13.07 11.71 0.73
C LEU A 106 11.59 12.05 0.79
N TYR A 107 11.29 13.33 0.63
CA TYR A 107 9.94 13.83 0.41
C TYR A 107 10.01 15.11 -0.42
N LEU A 108 8.90 15.43 -1.08
CA LEU A 108 8.74 16.69 -1.79
C LEU A 108 8.37 17.80 -0.80
N ASP A 109 9.16 18.88 -0.77
CA ASP A 109 8.79 20.07 -0.02
C ASP A 109 7.63 20.78 -0.75
N THR A 110 6.46 20.76 -0.12
CA THR A 110 5.23 21.34 -0.68
C THR A 110 4.97 22.77 -0.22
N ASN A 111 5.88 23.37 0.54
CA ASN A 111 5.74 24.76 0.99
C ASN A 111 6.08 25.77 -0.11
N HIS A 112 6.73 25.33 -1.18
CA HIS A 112 6.96 26.11 -2.38
C HIS A 112 5.77 26.04 -3.34
N GLU A 113 5.43 27.18 -3.96
CA GLU A 113 4.34 27.25 -4.95
C GLU A 113 4.70 26.62 -6.30
N GLU A 114 5.99 26.32 -6.52
CA GLU A 114 6.50 25.71 -7.75
C GLU A 114 7.44 24.55 -7.45
N VAL A 115 7.34 23.50 -8.25
CA VAL A 115 8.25 22.33 -8.23
C VAL A 115 8.61 21.95 -9.65
N THR A 116 9.86 21.51 -9.85
CA THR A 116 10.27 20.96 -11.15
C THR A 116 9.74 19.54 -11.35
N TYR A 117 9.60 19.10 -12.60
CA TYR A 117 9.22 17.71 -12.91
C TYR A 117 10.22 16.72 -12.34
N GLU A 118 11.51 17.04 -12.38
CA GLU A 118 12.59 16.21 -11.85
C GLU A 118 12.51 16.06 -10.33
N GLN A 119 12.21 17.15 -9.60
CA GLN A 119 11.99 17.08 -8.15
C GLN A 119 10.79 16.22 -7.82
N PHE A 120 9.66 16.40 -8.50
CA PHE A 120 8.47 15.59 -8.28
C PHE A 120 8.72 14.11 -8.59
N ILE A 121 9.36 13.81 -9.73
CA ILE A 121 9.68 12.44 -10.09
C ILE A 121 10.62 11.83 -9.05
N GLY A 122 11.72 12.50 -8.73
CA GLY A 122 12.77 12.00 -7.85
C GLY A 122 12.43 11.99 -6.36
N ARG A 123 11.41 12.73 -5.90
CA ARG A 123 11.07 12.87 -4.46
C ARG A 123 9.64 12.51 -4.09
N GLU A 124 8.75 12.31 -5.06
CA GLU A 124 7.35 11.92 -4.81
C GLU A 124 7.02 10.63 -5.59
N MET A 125 7.24 10.65 -6.91
CA MET A 125 6.88 9.51 -7.77
C MET A 125 7.75 8.26 -7.53
N ILE A 126 8.98 8.45 -7.04
CA ILE A 126 9.87 7.35 -6.69
C ILE A 126 9.27 6.46 -5.60
N HIS A 127 8.56 7.02 -4.61
CA HIS A 127 7.92 6.25 -3.54
C HIS A 127 6.83 5.34 -4.08
N PHE A 128 6.01 5.84 -5.02
CA PHE A 128 5.01 5.04 -5.69
C PHE A 128 5.64 3.87 -6.46
N SER A 129 6.71 4.15 -7.22
CA SER A 129 7.40 3.14 -8.04
C SER A 129 8.07 2.07 -7.17
N LYS A 130 8.68 2.47 -6.06
CA LYS A 130 9.25 1.55 -5.07
C LYS A 130 8.17 0.71 -4.39
N TYR A 131 7.07 1.34 -3.96
CA TYR A 131 5.95 0.66 -3.34
C TYR A 131 5.29 -0.35 -4.29
N ASP A 132 5.23 -0.04 -5.58
CA ASP A 132 4.75 -0.99 -6.59
C ASP A 132 5.63 -2.24 -6.69
N CYS A 133 6.95 -2.09 -6.58
CA CYS A 133 7.87 -3.22 -6.47
C CYS A 133 7.60 -4.03 -5.18
N ASP A 134 7.46 -3.36 -4.04
CA ASP A 134 7.29 -4.00 -2.73
C ASP A 134 5.99 -4.80 -2.59
N ARG A 135 4.93 -4.39 -3.31
CA ARG A 135 3.66 -5.12 -3.33
C ARG A 135 3.62 -6.20 -4.43
N SER A 136 4.39 -6.04 -5.51
CA SER A 136 4.31 -6.91 -6.69
C SER A 136 5.34 -8.04 -6.69
N ILE A 137 6.49 -7.82 -6.06
CA ILE A 137 7.62 -8.77 -6.01
C ILE A 137 7.63 -9.44 -4.62
N PRO A 138 7.69 -10.79 -4.55
CA PRO A 138 7.75 -11.49 -3.27
C PRO A 138 9.10 -11.29 -2.57
N ASN A 139 9.10 -11.47 -1.25
CA ASN A 139 10.35 -11.51 -0.48
C ASN A 139 11.01 -12.90 -0.62
N LEU A 140 12.34 -12.93 -0.61
CA LEU A 140 13.12 -14.17 -0.73
C LEU A 140 12.87 -15.15 0.43
N ILE A 141 12.64 -14.64 1.65
CA ILE A 141 12.60 -15.45 2.86
C ILE A 141 11.34 -16.32 2.93
N ASP A 142 10.19 -15.76 2.62
CA ASP A 142 8.90 -16.47 2.69
C ASP A 142 8.27 -16.76 1.33
N GLY A 143 8.80 -16.18 0.25
CA GLY A 143 8.22 -16.28 -1.09
C GLY A 143 6.89 -15.54 -1.26
N LEU A 144 6.50 -14.68 -0.31
CA LEU A 144 5.19 -14.03 -0.29
C LEU A 144 5.28 -12.55 -0.68
N LYS A 145 4.28 -12.11 -1.47
CA LYS A 145 3.98 -10.68 -1.64
C LYS A 145 3.37 -10.12 -0.35
N THR A 146 3.40 -8.80 -0.20
CA THR A 146 2.85 -8.12 0.98
C THR A 146 1.38 -8.48 1.26
N SER A 147 0.54 -8.60 0.23
CA SER A 147 -0.87 -9.02 0.39
C SER A 147 -1.00 -10.44 0.92
N LEU A 148 -0.24 -11.39 0.37
CA LEU A 148 -0.25 -12.80 0.77
C LEU A 148 0.25 -12.97 2.22
N ARG A 149 1.27 -12.21 2.61
CA ARG A 149 1.77 -12.17 3.98
C ARG A 149 0.72 -11.61 4.95
N LYS A 150 0.01 -10.55 4.59
CA LYS A 150 -1.08 -9.99 5.39
C LYS A 150 -2.22 -11.01 5.56
N ILE A 151 -2.58 -11.76 4.51
CA ILE A 151 -3.56 -12.87 4.58
C ILE A 151 -3.09 -13.93 5.58
N LEU A 152 -1.85 -14.40 5.45
CA LEU A 152 -1.30 -15.46 6.29
C LEU A 152 -1.18 -15.02 7.76
N PHE A 153 -0.71 -13.79 8.00
CA PHE A 153 -0.66 -13.18 9.33
C PHE A 153 -2.04 -13.16 10.00
N THR A 154 -3.08 -12.71 9.28
CA THR A 154 -4.44 -12.72 9.83
C THR A 154 -4.94 -14.14 10.09
N ALA A 155 -4.62 -15.10 9.22
CA ALA A 155 -4.97 -16.51 9.45
C ALA A 155 -4.36 -17.05 10.75
N PHE A 156 -3.09 -16.71 11.02
CA PHE A 156 -2.40 -17.05 12.26
C PHE A 156 -2.99 -16.37 13.48
N LYS A 157 -3.20 -15.05 13.42
CA LYS A 157 -3.77 -14.26 14.53
C LYS A 157 -5.16 -14.72 14.93
N ARG A 158 -5.97 -15.18 13.96
CA ARG A 158 -7.32 -15.72 14.19
C ARG A 158 -7.32 -17.21 14.55
N ARG A 159 -6.17 -17.90 14.48
CA ARG A 159 -6.08 -19.37 14.56
C ARG A 159 -7.11 -20.03 13.65
N LEU A 160 -6.99 -19.77 12.34
CA LEU A 160 -7.97 -20.21 11.35
C LEU A 160 -7.94 -21.73 11.09
N THR A 161 -8.35 -22.51 12.10
CA THR A 161 -8.41 -23.98 12.08
C THR A 161 -9.78 -24.51 11.68
N ASN A 162 -10.80 -23.64 11.69
CA ASN A 162 -12.16 -23.95 11.25
C ASN A 162 -12.48 -23.17 9.98
N GLU A 163 -13.37 -23.72 9.16
CA GLU A 163 -13.78 -23.15 7.89
C GLU A 163 -14.45 -21.78 8.06
N ILE A 164 -14.05 -20.83 7.21
CA ILE A 164 -14.64 -19.49 7.10
C ILE A 164 -14.93 -19.18 5.63
N LYS A 165 -15.98 -18.39 5.35
CA LYS A 165 -16.22 -17.91 3.99
C LYS A 165 -15.09 -16.99 3.55
N VAL A 166 -14.66 -17.11 2.29
CA VAL A 166 -13.59 -16.27 1.73
C VAL A 166 -13.93 -14.78 1.86
N ALA A 167 -15.17 -14.38 1.57
CA ALA A 167 -15.63 -13.00 1.73
C ALA A 167 -15.56 -12.47 3.18
N GLN A 168 -15.79 -13.32 4.18
CA GLN A 168 -15.68 -12.92 5.59
C GLN A 168 -14.22 -12.85 6.03
N PHE A 169 -13.40 -13.74 5.49
CA PHE A 169 -11.98 -13.75 5.79
C PHE A 169 -11.27 -12.54 5.18
N SER A 170 -11.58 -12.14 3.95
CA SER A 170 -11.02 -10.93 3.34
C SER A 170 -11.36 -9.66 4.12
N GLY A 171 -12.60 -9.53 4.62
CA GLY A 171 -12.97 -8.44 5.54
C GLY A 171 -12.14 -8.47 6.84
N SER A 172 -11.91 -9.66 7.40
CA SER A 172 -11.04 -9.82 8.58
C SER A 172 -9.59 -9.43 8.29
N VAL A 173 -9.06 -9.78 7.12
CA VAL A 173 -7.71 -9.38 6.69
C VAL A 173 -7.63 -7.87 6.54
N SER A 174 -8.64 -7.27 5.90
CA SER A 174 -8.74 -5.82 5.72
C SER A 174 -8.63 -5.06 7.05
N GLU A 175 -9.42 -5.48 8.03
CA GLU A 175 -9.45 -4.89 9.38
C GLU A 175 -8.15 -5.16 10.18
N ILE A 176 -7.74 -6.42 10.28
CA ILE A 176 -6.70 -6.85 11.23
C ILE A 176 -5.29 -6.52 10.74
N SER A 177 -5.08 -6.51 9.42
CA SER A 177 -3.76 -6.30 8.83
C SER A 177 -3.57 -4.91 8.24
N CYS A 178 -4.56 -4.01 8.36
CA CYS A 178 -4.58 -2.70 7.71
C CYS A 178 -4.32 -2.82 6.20
N TYR A 179 -5.23 -3.48 5.46
CA TYR A 179 -5.09 -3.60 4.01
C TYR A 179 -5.85 -2.49 3.28
N HIS A 180 -5.16 -1.72 2.43
CA HIS A 180 -5.71 -0.49 1.86
C HIS A 180 -6.14 -0.57 0.38
N HIS A 181 -5.96 -1.71 -0.30
CA HIS A 181 -6.22 -1.84 -1.76
C HIS A 181 -7.57 -2.50 -2.11
N GLY A 182 -8.50 -2.53 -1.15
CA GLY A 182 -9.85 -3.05 -1.34
C GLY A 182 -9.96 -4.58 -1.29
N GLU A 183 -11.10 -5.06 -0.81
CA GLU A 183 -11.34 -6.48 -0.51
C GLU A 183 -11.39 -7.39 -1.74
N GLN A 184 -11.77 -6.86 -2.92
CA GLN A 184 -11.82 -7.64 -4.15
C GLN A 184 -10.46 -8.24 -4.50
N SER A 185 -9.38 -7.46 -4.32
CA SER A 185 -8.02 -7.96 -4.54
C SER A 185 -7.61 -9.04 -3.55
N LEU A 186 -8.09 -8.95 -2.29
CA LEU A 186 -7.87 -9.97 -1.27
C LEU A 186 -8.65 -11.26 -1.57
N ASN A 187 -9.88 -11.17 -2.07
CA ASN A 187 -10.66 -12.36 -2.45
C ASN A 187 -9.89 -13.22 -3.46
N GLY A 188 -9.43 -12.60 -4.56
CA GLY A 188 -8.63 -13.29 -5.57
C GLY A 188 -7.32 -13.85 -5.01
N ALA A 189 -6.63 -13.10 -4.16
CA ALA A 189 -5.39 -13.56 -3.51
C ALA A 189 -5.61 -14.76 -2.59
N ILE A 190 -6.68 -14.76 -1.78
CA ILE A 190 -7.05 -15.90 -0.90
C ILE A 190 -7.38 -17.14 -1.74
N VAL A 191 -8.17 -16.97 -2.81
CA VAL A 191 -8.47 -18.08 -3.74
C VAL A 191 -7.18 -18.64 -4.33
N GLY A 192 -6.29 -17.78 -4.83
CA GLY A 192 -5.00 -18.17 -5.39
C GLY A 192 -4.10 -18.92 -4.40
N MET A 193 -4.07 -18.53 -3.12
CA MET A 193 -3.32 -19.25 -2.07
C MET A 193 -3.86 -20.64 -1.74
N ALA A 194 -5.15 -20.89 -2.02
CA ALA A 194 -5.82 -22.16 -1.74
C ALA A 194 -5.84 -23.12 -2.93
N GLN A 195 -5.69 -22.62 -4.16
CA GLN A 195 -5.73 -23.43 -5.38
C GLN A 195 -4.68 -24.55 -5.39
N ASN A 196 -5.12 -25.78 -5.71
CA ASN A 196 -4.32 -27.00 -5.64
C ASN A 196 -4.38 -27.86 -6.93
N PHE A 197 -4.77 -27.28 -8.07
CA PHE A 197 -4.79 -27.99 -9.34
C PHE A 197 -3.38 -28.07 -9.95
N VAL A 198 -3.18 -28.98 -10.91
CA VAL A 198 -1.87 -29.15 -11.58
C VAL A 198 -1.44 -27.85 -12.26
N GLY A 199 -0.32 -27.29 -11.83
CA GLY A 199 0.23 -26.02 -12.32
C GLY A 199 -0.05 -24.80 -11.43
N SER A 200 -0.78 -24.95 -10.31
CA SER A 200 -0.90 -23.93 -9.27
C SER A 200 0.18 -24.11 -8.18
N ASN A 201 -0.20 -24.15 -6.90
CA ASN A 201 0.69 -24.29 -5.77
C ASN A 201 1.11 -25.75 -5.57
N ASN A 202 2.41 -26.02 -5.48
CA ASN A 202 2.91 -27.33 -5.04
C ASN A 202 2.49 -27.64 -3.60
N ILE A 203 2.44 -26.61 -2.75
CA ILE A 203 1.91 -26.66 -1.40
C ILE A 203 1.01 -25.43 -1.22
N ASN A 204 -0.31 -25.64 -1.21
CA ASN A 204 -1.28 -24.61 -0.88
C ASN A 204 -1.29 -24.36 0.64
N LEU A 205 -1.20 -23.09 1.06
CA LEU A 205 -1.15 -22.72 2.48
C LEU A 205 -2.54 -22.66 3.12
N LEU A 206 -3.57 -22.58 2.27
CA LEU A 206 -4.98 -22.54 2.62
C LEU A 206 -5.70 -23.72 1.96
N GLU A 207 -6.71 -24.30 2.61
CA GLU A 207 -7.49 -25.41 2.06
C GLU A 207 -8.62 -24.90 1.14
N PRO A 208 -8.76 -25.44 -0.08
CA PRO A 208 -9.85 -25.08 -0.98
C PRO A 208 -11.14 -25.83 -0.61
N LYS A 209 -11.99 -25.27 0.26
CA LYS A 209 -13.29 -25.86 0.65
C LYS A 209 -14.42 -25.32 -0.24
N GLY A 210 -14.60 -25.96 -1.39
CA GLY A 210 -15.56 -25.56 -2.42
C GLY A 210 -14.91 -25.51 -3.80
N GLN A 211 -15.52 -24.80 -4.74
CA GLN A 211 -14.99 -24.66 -6.10
C GLN A 211 -14.00 -23.49 -6.18
N PHE A 212 -12.71 -23.75 -5.98
CA PHE A 212 -11.62 -22.75 -6.05
C PHE A 212 -11.01 -22.58 -7.44
N GLY A 213 -11.68 -23.14 -8.44
CA GLY A 213 -11.24 -23.14 -9.83
C GLY A 213 -10.40 -24.38 -10.14
N THR A 214 -10.25 -24.64 -11.42
CA THR A 214 -9.64 -25.85 -11.94
C THR A 214 -8.61 -25.51 -13.01
N ARG A 215 -7.83 -26.53 -13.40
CA ARG A 215 -6.88 -26.39 -14.51
C ARG A 215 -7.53 -26.04 -15.85
N LEU A 216 -8.84 -26.22 -16.02
CA LEU A 216 -9.53 -25.98 -17.29
C LEU A 216 -9.47 -24.50 -17.69
N GLN A 217 -9.50 -23.59 -16.72
CA GLN A 217 -9.38 -22.15 -16.94
C GLN A 217 -8.28 -21.53 -16.08
N GLY A 218 -7.31 -22.33 -15.62
CA GLY A 218 -6.21 -21.85 -14.78
C GLY A 218 -6.67 -21.22 -13.46
N GLY A 219 -7.83 -21.63 -12.93
CA GLY A 219 -8.39 -21.12 -11.69
C GLY A 219 -9.43 -19.98 -11.85
N GLU A 220 -9.59 -19.41 -13.04
CA GLU A 220 -10.57 -18.35 -13.31
C GLU A 220 -12.03 -18.85 -13.20
N ASP A 221 -12.25 -20.16 -13.31
CA ASP A 221 -13.53 -20.85 -13.10
C ASP A 221 -13.88 -21.06 -11.61
N SER A 222 -13.22 -20.32 -10.71
CA SER A 222 -13.55 -20.31 -9.28
C SER A 222 -14.95 -19.73 -9.02
N ALA A 223 -15.65 -20.31 -8.04
CA ALA A 223 -16.95 -19.79 -7.62
C ALA A 223 -16.77 -18.51 -6.79
N SER A 224 -17.84 -17.71 -6.68
CA SER A 224 -17.81 -16.48 -5.87
C SER A 224 -17.40 -16.75 -4.43
N GLU A 225 -16.58 -15.84 -3.91
CA GLU A 225 -16.07 -15.76 -2.54
C GLU A 225 -17.13 -15.86 -1.43
N ARG A 226 -18.40 -15.61 -1.78
CA ARG A 226 -19.55 -15.70 -0.86
C ARG A 226 -19.97 -17.14 -0.57
N TYR A 227 -19.63 -18.07 -1.46
CA TYR A 227 -20.07 -19.46 -1.42
C TYR A 227 -18.95 -20.46 -1.10
N ILE A 228 -17.70 -20.04 -1.23
CA ILE A 228 -16.52 -20.88 -0.97
C ILE A 228 -15.93 -20.58 0.40
N PHE A 229 -15.35 -21.61 1.01
CA PHE A 229 -14.78 -21.57 2.35
C PHE A 229 -13.29 -21.91 2.31
N THR A 230 -12.55 -21.43 3.31
CA THR A 230 -11.13 -21.71 3.45
C THR A 230 -10.76 -21.89 4.91
N GLN A 231 -9.62 -22.52 5.16
CA GLN A 231 -8.95 -22.61 6.46
C GLN A 231 -7.45 -22.83 6.25
N LEU A 232 -6.64 -22.72 7.31
CA LEU A 232 -5.23 -23.06 7.21
C LEU A 232 -5.04 -24.56 6.94
N THR A 233 -4.15 -24.89 6.01
CA THR A 233 -3.70 -26.28 5.86
C THR A 233 -2.81 -26.65 7.04
N LYS A 234 -2.90 -27.91 7.51
CA LYS A 234 -2.11 -28.40 8.65
C LYS A 234 -0.60 -28.22 8.47
N VAL A 235 -0.11 -28.37 7.25
CA VAL A 235 1.32 -28.22 6.90
C VAL A 235 1.81 -26.77 7.07
N THR A 236 0.91 -25.78 6.99
CA THR A 236 1.29 -24.36 7.01
C THR A 236 2.01 -23.98 8.31
N ARG A 237 1.57 -24.49 9.48
CA ARG A 237 2.28 -24.25 10.75
C ARG A 237 3.54 -25.09 10.94
N CYS A 238 3.76 -26.10 10.10
CA CYS A 238 5.06 -26.78 10.04
C CYS A 238 6.08 -25.99 9.22
N ILE A 239 5.62 -25.30 8.16
CA ILE A 239 6.47 -24.42 7.33
C ILE A 239 6.75 -23.08 8.03
N PHE A 240 5.75 -22.57 8.77
CA PHE A 240 5.83 -21.34 9.55
C PHE A 240 5.61 -21.65 11.04
N PRO A 241 6.63 -22.12 11.76
CA PRO A 241 6.53 -22.49 13.17
C PRO A 241 6.05 -21.32 14.03
N GLU A 242 5.09 -21.58 14.93
CA GLU A 242 4.57 -20.55 15.85
C GLU A 242 5.65 -20.03 16.81
N ALA A 243 6.67 -20.83 17.12
CA ALA A 243 7.80 -20.41 17.93
C ALA A 243 8.63 -19.29 17.27
N ASP A 244 8.62 -19.20 15.94
CA ASP A 244 9.36 -18.16 15.21
C ASP A 244 8.59 -16.84 15.15
N ASP A 245 7.27 -16.83 15.39
CA ASP A 245 6.43 -15.64 15.33
C ASP A 245 6.99 -14.51 16.24
N CYS A 246 7.57 -14.85 17.41
CA CYS A 246 8.05 -13.87 18.38
C CYS A 246 9.39 -13.20 18.05
N VAL A 247 10.17 -13.76 17.12
CA VAL A 247 11.46 -13.17 16.69
C VAL A 247 11.34 -12.33 15.42
N LEU A 248 10.15 -12.30 14.81
CA LEU A 248 9.87 -11.48 13.64
C LEU A 248 9.67 -10.01 14.01
N THR A 249 10.07 -9.12 13.11
CA THR A 249 9.78 -7.69 13.23
C THR A 249 8.41 -7.39 12.62
N TYR A 250 7.42 -7.14 13.48
CA TYR A 250 6.10 -6.68 13.04
C TYR A 250 6.13 -5.19 12.70
N LEU A 251 5.57 -4.84 11.54
CA LEU A 251 5.44 -3.46 11.11
C LEU A 251 4.25 -2.81 11.79
N ASN A 252 4.42 -1.55 12.21
CA ASN A 252 3.33 -0.71 12.68
C ASN A 252 2.72 0.01 11.47
N ASP A 253 1.44 -0.24 11.19
CA ASP A 253 0.70 0.33 10.05
C ASP A 253 -0.58 0.97 10.60
N ASP A 254 -0.80 2.25 10.31
CA ASP A 254 -1.89 3.06 10.87
C ASP A 254 -1.96 3.11 12.42
N GLY A 255 -0.83 2.90 13.11
CA GLY A 255 -0.76 2.96 14.57
C GLY A 255 -1.07 1.65 15.28
N THR A 256 -1.21 0.55 14.53
CA THR A 256 -1.42 -0.83 15.02
C THR A 256 -0.35 -1.76 14.50
#